data_AF-A0A442AS34-F1
#
_entry.id   AF-A0A442AS34-F1
#
_cell.length_a   1.000
_cell.length_b   1.000
_cell.length_c   1.000
_cell.angle_alpha   90.00
_cell.angle_beta   90.00
_cell.angle_gamma   90.00
#
_symmetry.space_group_name_H-M   'P 1'
#
loop_
_entity.id
_entity.type
_entity.pdbx_description
1 polymer ?
#
loop_
_entity_poly.entity_id
_entity_poly.type
_entity_poly.pdbx_seq_one_letter_code
_entity_poly.pdbx_strand_id
1 'polypeptide(L)'
;LALTTFEIVGSVVPALSLVGTAEARIGAPWTPRSAAGVARRTATWRVLRHTTAWVATLPAGCVRTKVNGFDVWRCGGTYYRLYQGRYIVVVAD
;
A
#
# COMPACT_ATOMS: atom_id res chain seq x y z
N LEU A 1 32.58 71.01 -22.98
CA LEU A 1 32.78 69.58 -22.68
C LEU A 1 32.32 69.34 -21.25
N ALA A 2 31.05 68.96 -21.09
CA ALA A 2 30.42 68.67 -19.81
C ALA A 2 30.30 67.14 -19.64
N LEU A 3 30.45 66.72 -18.40
CA LEU A 3 30.48 65.36 -17.89
C LEU A 3 29.12 64.67 -18.07
N THR A 4 29.12 63.40 -18.50
CA THR A 4 28.00 62.49 -18.20
C THR A 4 28.54 61.11 -17.82
N THR A 5 28.48 60.86 -16.53
CA THR A 5 28.50 59.56 -15.85
C THR A 5 27.20 58.79 -16.14
N PHE A 6 27.28 57.49 -16.44
CA PHE A 6 26.33 56.46 -15.99
C PHE A 6 26.81 55.07 -16.45
N GLU A 7 27.44 54.31 -15.56
CA GLU A 7 27.67 52.86 -15.77
C GLU A 7 26.43 52.12 -15.25
N ILE A 8 25.79 51.40 -16.17
CA ILE A 8 24.57 50.65 -15.92
C ILE A 8 24.95 49.42 -15.09
N VAL A 9 24.71 49.49 -13.78
CA VAL A 9 24.74 48.32 -12.89
C VAL A 9 23.66 47.36 -13.37
N GLY A 10 24.09 46.40 -14.19
CA GLY A 10 23.26 45.36 -14.77
C GLY A 10 22.58 44.55 -13.69
N SER A 11 21.32 44.91 -13.43
CA SER A 11 20.19 43.98 -13.46
C SER A 11 20.34 42.68 -12.65
N VAL A 12 19.77 42.74 -11.44
CA VAL A 12 18.94 41.72 -10.79
C VAL A 12 19.64 40.38 -10.49
N VAL A 13 20.01 40.19 -9.23
CA VAL A 13 20.14 38.87 -8.60
C VAL A 13 18.74 38.43 -8.17
N PRO A 14 18.12 37.44 -8.82
CA PRO A 14 17.23 36.56 -8.09
C PRO A 14 17.41 35.15 -8.62
N ALA A 15 18.34 34.41 -8.07
CA ALA A 15 18.31 32.97 -8.22
C ALA A 15 19.00 32.37 -7.01
N LEU A 16 18.21 32.17 -5.95
CA LEU A 16 18.53 31.20 -4.92
C LEU A 16 18.95 29.90 -5.62
N SER A 17 20.24 29.60 -5.69
CA SER A 17 20.74 28.29 -6.09
C SER A 17 20.53 27.28 -4.94
N LEU A 18 19.29 27.13 -4.47
CA LEU A 18 18.96 26.29 -3.31
C LEU A 18 18.31 24.94 -3.64
N VAL A 19 17.99 24.61 -4.89
CA VAL A 19 17.46 23.28 -5.25
C VAL A 19 17.85 22.98 -6.71
N GLY A 20 18.33 21.82 -7.11
CA GLY A 20 18.57 20.56 -6.41
C GLY A 20 19.43 19.66 -7.31
N THR A 21 20.23 18.79 -6.72
CA THR A 21 19.97 17.36 -6.82
C THR A 21 20.19 16.69 -5.47
N ALA A 22 19.11 16.55 -4.68
CA ALA A 22 19.08 15.57 -3.62
C ALA A 22 18.89 14.19 -4.28
N GLU A 23 19.98 13.59 -4.71
CA GLU A 23 19.96 12.22 -5.20
C GLU A 23 19.73 11.28 -4.02
N ALA A 24 18.45 10.98 -3.74
CA ALA A 24 18.08 9.88 -2.86
C ALA A 24 18.42 8.55 -3.55
N ARG A 25 19.71 8.23 -3.70
CA ARG A 25 20.19 6.90 -4.11
C ARG A 25 20.17 5.92 -2.94
N ILE A 26 19.11 5.95 -2.15
CA ILE A 26 18.75 4.80 -1.33
C ILE A 26 17.90 3.92 -2.25
N GLY A 27 18.59 3.32 -3.22
CA GLY A 27 18.04 2.21 -3.97
C GLY A 27 17.82 1.10 -2.97
N ALA A 28 16.55 0.75 -2.75
CA ALA A 28 16.18 -0.50 -2.12
C ALA A 28 17.10 -1.60 -2.70
N PRO A 29 17.85 -2.34 -1.86
CA PRO A 29 18.66 -3.41 -2.39
C PRO A 29 17.70 -4.34 -3.14
N TRP A 30 18.06 -4.68 -4.39
CA TRP A 30 17.28 -5.59 -5.23
C TRP A 30 17.02 -6.92 -4.49
N THR A 31 17.85 -7.21 -3.49
CA THR A 31 17.67 -8.27 -2.50
C THR A 31 17.46 -7.71 -1.09
N PRO A 32 16.33 -8.00 -0.43
CA PRO A 32 16.13 -7.61 0.95
C PRO A 32 17.21 -8.24 1.85
N ARG A 33 17.91 -7.39 2.62
CA ARG A 33 19.06 -7.79 3.47
C ARG A 33 18.74 -8.83 4.54
N SER A 34 17.45 -9.06 4.83
CA SER A 34 17.03 -9.96 5.90
C SER A 34 15.90 -10.89 5.44
N ALA A 35 16.24 -12.15 5.16
CA ALA A 35 15.28 -13.19 4.79
C ALA A 35 14.20 -13.36 5.87
N ALA A 36 14.54 -13.26 7.15
CA ALA A 36 13.58 -13.32 8.24
C ALA A 36 12.57 -12.14 8.21
N GLY A 37 13.03 -10.93 7.87
CA GLY A 37 12.14 -9.78 7.73
C GLY A 37 11.23 -9.85 6.50
N VAL A 38 11.70 -10.48 5.42
CA VAL A 38 10.88 -10.75 4.23
C VAL A 38 9.86 -11.82 4.54
N ALA A 39 10.30 -12.95 5.09
CA ALA A 39 9.43 -14.03 5.49
C ALA A 39 8.31 -13.52 6.41
N ARG A 40 8.59 -12.68 7.41
CA ARG A 40 7.52 -12.06 8.22
C ARG A 40 6.55 -11.20 7.40
N ARG A 41 7.05 -10.43 6.43
CA ARG A 41 6.23 -9.57 5.55
C ARG A 41 5.46 -10.35 4.48
N THR A 42 5.97 -11.49 4.04
CA THR A 42 5.39 -12.32 2.97
C THR A 42 4.72 -13.59 3.48
N ALA A 43 4.83 -13.94 4.76
CA ALA A 43 4.22 -15.15 5.32
C ALA A 43 2.74 -14.98 5.69
N THR A 44 2.15 -13.78 5.50
CA THR A 44 0.72 -13.58 5.79
C THR A 44 -0.13 -13.92 4.57
N TRP A 45 0.09 -15.09 3.96
CA TRP A 45 -0.85 -15.66 2.99
C TRP A 45 -1.76 -16.59 3.75
N ARG A 46 -3.02 -16.19 3.91
CA ARG A 46 -4.04 -17.02 4.57
C ARG A 46 -4.67 -17.93 3.55
N VAL A 47 -4.59 -19.25 3.70
CA VAL A 47 -5.23 -20.18 2.76
C VAL A 47 -6.70 -20.30 3.14
N LEU A 48 -7.58 -19.93 2.21
CA LEU A 48 -9.02 -20.06 2.37
C LEU A 48 -9.45 -21.46 1.93
N ARG A 49 -9.80 -22.34 2.88
CA ARG A 49 -10.34 -23.67 2.59
C ARG A 49 -11.86 -23.69 2.69
N HIS A 50 -12.51 -24.16 1.63
CA HIS A 50 -13.95 -24.37 1.61
C HIS A 50 -14.34 -25.50 2.58
N THR A 51 -15.36 -25.28 3.38
CA THR A 51 -15.98 -26.33 4.18
C THR A 51 -17.34 -26.72 3.58
N THR A 52 -17.92 -27.83 4.05
CA THR A 52 -19.24 -28.32 3.63
C THR A 52 -20.40 -27.57 4.28
N ALA A 53 -20.12 -26.59 5.16
CA ALA A 53 -21.15 -25.83 5.86
C ALA A 53 -21.68 -24.68 4.99
N TRP A 54 -23.01 -24.68 4.79
CA TRP A 54 -23.74 -23.69 4.01
C TRP A 54 -24.65 -22.89 4.92
N VAL A 55 -24.67 -21.58 4.73
CA VAL A 55 -25.52 -20.66 5.49
C VAL A 55 -26.32 -19.79 4.52
N ALA A 56 -27.61 -19.61 4.79
CA ALA A 56 -28.50 -18.78 3.97
C ALA A 56 -28.33 -17.29 4.28
N THR A 57 -28.07 -16.95 5.55
CA THR A 57 -27.97 -15.57 6.03
C THR A 57 -26.77 -15.42 6.97
N LEU A 58 -26.05 -14.31 6.85
CA LEU A 58 -24.94 -14.04 7.77
C LEU A 58 -25.46 -13.55 9.13
N PRO A 59 -24.82 -13.95 10.24
CA PRO A 59 -25.07 -13.35 11.54
C PRO A 59 -24.82 -11.84 11.54
N ALA A 60 -25.44 -11.09 12.46
CA ALA A 60 -25.19 -9.65 12.60
C ALA A 60 -23.75 -9.38 13.07
N GLY A 61 -23.14 -8.29 12.57
CA GLY A 61 -21.77 -7.88 12.93
C GLY A 61 -20.67 -8.43 12.01
N CYS A 62 -21.02 -9.04 10.89
CA CYS A 62 -20.05 -9.46 9.88
C CYS A 62 -19.46 -8.25 9.14
N VAL A 63 -18.14 -8.24 8.99
CA VAL A 63 -17.42 -7.18 8.26
C VAL A 63 -16.90 -7.74 6.94
N ARG A 64 -17.12 -7.03 5.84
CA ARG A 64 -16.56 -7.40 4.54
C ARG A 64 -15.06 -7.11 4.52
N THR A 65 -14.26 -8.09 4.12
CA THR A 65 -12.79 -8.02 4.08
C THR A 65 -12.28 -8.70 2.82
N LYS A 66 -11.13 -8.26 2.31
CA LYS A 66 -10.44 -8.94 1.22
C LYS A 66 -9.33 -9.82 1.76
N VAL A 67 -9.35 -11.10 1.40
CA VAL A 67 -8.28 -12.06 1.71
C VAL A 67 -7.78 -12.63 0.39
N ASN A 68 -6.50 -12.45 0.08
CA ASN A 68 -5.86 -12.88 -1.17
C ASN A 68 -6.63 -12.45 -2.44
N GLY A 69 -7.25 -11.27 -2.42
CA GLY A 69 -8.04 -10.73 -3.54
C GLY A 69 -9.51 -11.20 -3.60
N PHE A 70 -9.91 -12.15 -2.77
CA PHE A 70 -11.31 -12.61 -2.68
C PHE A 70 -12.10 -11.80 -1.65
N ASP A 71 -13.31 -11.40 -2.03
CA ASP A 71 -14.28 -10.79 -1.11
C ASP A 71 -14.86 -11.85 -0.17
N VAL A 72 -14.58 -11.70 1.12
CA VAL A 72 -15.06 -12.57 2.20
C VAL A 72 -15.69 -11.73 3.30
N TRP A 73 -16.57 -12.34 4.08
CA TRP A 73 -17.20 -11.74 5.25
C TRP A 73 -16.66 -12.40 6.51
N ARG A 74 -16.16 -11.60 7.45
CA ARG A 74 -15.59 -12.09 8.71
C ARG A 74 -16.58 -11.90 9.85
N CYS A 75 -16.92 -12.98 10.55
CA CYS A 75 -17.82 -12.94 11.71
C CYS A 75 -17.20 -13.75 12.86
N GLY A 76 -16.75 -13.06 13.91
CA GLY A 76 -16.20 -13.66 15.15
C GLY A 76 -14.89 -14.46 15.04
N GLY A 77 -14.54 -14.94 13.84
CA GLY A 77 -13.41 -15.84 13.58
C GLY A 77 -13.62 -16.70 12.34
N THR A 78 -14.87 -16.84 11.90
CA THR A 78 -15.24 -17.59 10.69
C THR A 78 -15.29 -16.64 9.49
N TYR A 79 -14.84 -17.13 8.33
CA TYR A 79 -14.99 -16.43 7.06
C TYR A 79 -16.13 -17.03 6.26
N TYR A 80 -16.87 -16.18 5.54
CA TYR A 80 -17.96 -16.58 4.67
C TYR A 80 -17.72 -16.02 3.28
N ARG A 81 -17.95 -16.84 2.25
CA ARG A 81 -17.88 -16.41 0.85
C ARG A 81 -19.23 -16.64 0.19
N LEU A 82 -19.68 -15.69 -0.62
CA LEU A 82 -20.89 -15.87 -1.42
C LEU A 82 -20.55 -16.78 -2.61
N TYR A 83 -21.27 -17.89 -2.72
CA TYR A 83 -21.15 -18.85 -3.80
C TYR A 83 -22.53 -19.28 -4.27
N GLN A 84 -22.86 -18.98 -5.53
CA GLN A 84 -24.14 -19.35 -6.16
C GLN A 84 -25.39 -18.93 -5.34
N GLY A 85 -25.37 -17.74 -4.73
CA GLY A 85 -26.50 -17.20 -3.94
C GLY A 85 -26.60 -17.71 -2.51
N ARG A 86 -25.68 -18.57 -2.05
CA ARG A 86 -25.56 -19.00 -0.65
C ARG A 86 -24.18 -18.66 -0.09
N TYR A 87 -24.04 -18.64 1.22
CA TYR A 87 -22.75 -18.42 1.85
C TYR A 87 -22.10 -19.73 2.26
N ILE A 88 -20.87 -19.94 1.82
CA ILE A 88 -20.01 -21.05 2.24
C ILE A 88 -19.12 -20.62 3.38
N VAL A 89 -18.97 -21.47 4.39
CA VAL A 89 -18.00 -21.26 5.45
C VAL A 89 -16.60 -21.60 4.94
N VAL A 90 -15.68 -20.69 5.20
CA VAL A 90 -14.28 -20.77 4.81
C VAL A 90 -13.44 -20.66 6.07
N VAL A 91 -12.50 -21.59 6.22
CA VAL A 91 -11.50 -21.53 7.29
C VAL A 91 -10.24 -20.90 6.71
N ALA A 92 -9.69 -19.92 7.42
CA ALA A 92 -8.38 -19.34 7.10
C ALA A 92 -7.33 -20.12 7.89
N ASP A 93 -6.47 -20.84 7.17
CA ASP A 93 -5.24 -21.45 7.70
C ASP A 93 -4.08 -20.46 7.63
#